data_AF-F5LRG6-F1
#
_entry.id   AF-F5LRG6-F1
#
_cell.length_a   1.000
_cell.length_b   1.000
_cell.length_c   1.000
_cell.angle_alpha   90.00
_cell.angle_beta   90.00
_cell.angle_gamma   90.00
#
_symmetry.space_group_name_H-M   'P 1'
#
loop_
_entity.id
_entity.type
_entity.pdbx_description
1 polymer ?
#
loop_
_entity_poly.entity_id
_entity_poly.type
_entity_poly.pdbx_seq_one_letter_code
_entity_poly.pdbx_strand_id
1 'polypeptide(L)'
;MTVNFYNIQEIINEWNPIEIEPLLDDEYTLEIRYIIEFINEQKTDLTLHALRDKINEVFSKTFERYYTQSEQTLEIARKIMNLCL
;
A
#
# COMPACT_ATOMS: atom_id res chain seq x y z
N MET A 1 6.52 12.96 -9.62
CA MET A 1 5.35 12.48 -8.88
C MET A 1 5.64 12.72 -7.42
N THR A 2 4.83 13.50 -6.70
CA THR A 2 5.04 13.74 -5.26
C THR A 2 3.88 13.09 -4.53
N VAL A 3 4.13 11.90 -3.99
CA VAL A 3 3.13 11.13 -3.26
C VAL A 3 3.08 11.61 -1.81
N ASN A 4 1.89 11.91 -1.30
CA ASN A 4 1.71 12.29 0.10
C ASN A 4 1.55 11.04 0.98
N PHE A 5 2.42 10.89 1.97
CA PHE A 5 2.39 9.79 2.93
C PHE A 5 1.03 9.64 3.61
N TYR A 6 0.45 10.74 4.09
CA TYR A 6 -0.80 10.72 4.87
C TYR A 6 -1.99 10.23 4.06
N ASN A 7 -2.06 10.57 2.76
CA ASN A 7 -3.16 10.10 1.91
C ASN A 7 -3.09 8.57 1.67
N ILE A 8 -1.89 8.01 1.55
CA ILE A 8 -1.72 6.55 1.45
C ILE A 8 -2.00 5.89 2.79
N GLN A 9 -1.56 6.51 3.89
CA GLN A 9 -1.83 6.02 5.24
C GLN A 9 -3.32 5.88 5.52
N GLU A 10 -4.13 6.87 5.16
CA GLU A 10 -5.59 6.79 5.30
C GLU A 10 -6.18 5.59 4.52
N ILE A 11 -5.74 5.37 3.28
CA ILE A 11 -6.21 4.24 2.45
C ILE A 11 -5.82 2.90 3.08
N ILE A 12 -4.59 2.76 3.55
CA ILE A 12 -4.07 1.51 4.13
C ILE A 12 -4.69 1.23 5.50
N ASN A 13 -4.87 2.26 6.33
CA ASN A 13 -5.52 2.12 7.64
C ASN A 13 -7.01 1.77 7.48
N GLU A 14 -7.71 2.38 6.52
CA GLU A 14 -9.10 2.02 6.18
C GLU A 14 -9.20 0.57 5.70
N TRP A 15 -8.21 0.10 4.93
CA TRP A 15 -8.17 -1.27 4.46
C TRP A 15 -7.88 -2.28 5.59
N ASN A 16 -7.04 -1.92 6.56
CA ASN A 16 -6.62 -2.76 7.69
C ASN A 16 -6.27 -4.20 7.24
N PRO A 17 -5.21 -4.38 6.42
CA PRO A 17 -4.95 -5.61 5.67
C PRO A 17 -4.77 -6.88 6.49
N ILE A 18 -4.58 -6.76 7.80
CA ILE A 18 -4.42 -7.89 8.73
C ILE A 18 -5.36 -7.78 9.93
N GLU A 19 -6.41 -6.96 9.84
CA GLU A 19 -7.50 -6.83 10.82
C GLU A 19 -7.01 -6.60 12.28
N ILE A 20 -6.04 -5.68 12.46
CA ILE A 20 -5.54 -5.32 13.80
C ILE A 20 -6.57 -4.51 14.57
N GLU A 21 -6.78 -4.86 15.84
CA GLU A 21 -7.64 -4.15 16.78
C GLU A 21 -7.00 -4.07 18.19
N PRO A 22 -6.79 -2.87 18.76
CA PRO A 22 -7.06 -1.56 18.18
C PRO A 22 -6.04 -1.19 17.10
N LEU A 23 -6.50 -0.63 15.98
CA LEU A 23 -5.60 -0.10 14.95
C LEU A 23 -5.05 1.27 15.39
N LEU A 24 -3.74 1.36 15.53
CA LEU A 24 -3.04 2.62 15.78
C LEU A 24 -2.70 3.31 14.46
N ASP A 25 -2.59 4.65 14.47
CA ASP A 25 -2.34 5.42 13.26
C ASP A 25 -1.03 5.01 12.56
N ASP A 26 0.00 4.68 13.33
CA ASP A 26 1.35 4.41 12.85
C ASP A 26 1.65 2.93 12.51
N GLU A 27 0.66 2.04 12.64
CA GLU A 27 0.81 0.58 12.52
C GLU A 27 1.51 0.14 11.22
N TYR A 28 1.19 0.79 10.09
CA TYR A 28 1.70 0.42 8.76
C TYR A 28 2.76 1.38 8.21
N THR A 29 3.39 2.19 9.07
CA THR A 29 4.30 3.27 8.65
C THR A 29 5.45 2.79 7.77
N LEU A 30 6.03 1.62 8.08
CA LEU A 30 7.16 1.08 7.32
C LEU A 30 6.71 0.57 5.94
N GLU A 31 5.58 -0.12 5.89
CA GLU A 31 5.00 -0.67 4.66
C GLU A 31 4.65 0.46 3.69
N ILE A 32 4.03 1.53 4.20
CA ILE A 32 3.68 2.71 3.42
C ILE A 32 4.94 3.38 2.85
N ARG A 33 6.03 3.46 3.62
CA ARG A 33 7.31 4.00 3.11
C ARG A 33 7.83 3.21 1.92
N TYR A 34 7.82 1.87 2.00
CA TYR A 34 8.27 1.03 0.89
C TYR A 34 7.39 1.18 -0.37
N ILE A 35 6.08 1.35 -0.19
CA ILE A 35 5.16 1.61 -1.31
C ILE A 35 5.48 2.97 -1.96
N ILE A 36 5.71 4.02 -1.16
CA ILE A 36 6.06 5.36 -1.66
C ILE A 36 7.41 5.37 -2.37
N GLU A 37 8.42 4.72 -1.81
CA GLU A 37 9.74 4.57 -2.43
C GLU A 37 9.61 3.92 -3.81
N PHE A 38 8.87 2.81 -3.90
CA PHE A 38 8.60 2.14 -5.17
C PHE A 38 7.90 3.07 -6.18
N ILE A 39 6.85 3.79 -5.78
CA ILE A 39 6.14 4.71 -6.67
C ILE A 39 7.09 5.80 -7.19
N ASN A 40 7.92 6.36 -6.32
CA ASN A 40 8.87 7.41 -6.68
C ASN A 40 9.96 6.91 -7.65
N GLU A 41 10.37 5.65 -7.54
CA GLU A 41 11.31 5.01 -8.46
C GLU A 41 10.72 4.79 -9.86
N GLN A 42 9.42 4.43 -9.95
CA GLN A 42 8.76 4.10 -11.21
C GLN A 42 8.42 5.31 -12.10
N LYS A 43 8.40 6.53 -11.55
CA LYS A 43 8.15 7.79 -12.29
C LYS A 43 6.94 7.73 -13.24
N THR A 44 7.16 7.47 -14.53
CA THR A 44 6.14 7.42 -15.60
C THR A 44 5.66 6.02 -15.95
N ASP A 45 6.35 5.00 -15.47
CA ASP A 45 6.15 3.60 -15.87
C ASP A 45 5.34 2.81 -14.83
N LEU A 46 4.82 3.49 -13.81
CA LEU A 46 3.98 2.88 -12.78
C LEU A 46 2.70 2.35 -13.43
N THR A 47 2.49 1.04 -13.33
CA THR A 47 1.24 0.40 -13.74
C THR A 47 0.44 -0.04 -12.52
N LEU A 48 -0.88 -0.11 -12.67
CA LEU A 48 -1.79 -0.57 -11.61
C LEU A 48 -1.41 -1.98 -11.10
N HIS A 49 -1.05 -2.89 -12.01
CA HIS A 49 -0.64 -4.25 -11.66
C HIS A 49 0.70 -4.28 -10.92
N ALA A 50 1.69 -3.47 -11.36
CA ALA A 50 2.97 -3.38 -10.67
C ALA A 50 2.81 -2.82 -9.24
N LEU A 51 1.94 -1.82 -9.05
CA LEU A 51 1.62 -1.29 -7.73
C LEU A 51 0.91 -2.33 -6.84
N ARG A 52 -0.09 -3.04 -7.37
CA ARG A 52 -0.76 -4.14 -6.67
C ARG A 52 0.26 -5.19 -6.21
N ASP A 53 1.12 -5.62 -7.12
CA ASP A 53 2.11 -6.67 -6.83
C ASP A 53 3.11 -6.20 -5.77
N LYS A 54 3.50 -4.91 -5.79
CA LYS A 54 4.36 -4.35 -4.76
C LYS A 54 3.68 -4.28 -3.39
N ILE A 55 2.42 -3.86 -3.33
CA ILE A 55 1.66 -3.82 -2.07
C ILE A 55 1.58 -5.25 -1.49
N ASN A 56 1.18 -6.22 -2.32
CA ASN A 56 1.15 -7.63 -1.93
C ASN A 56 2.52 -8.11 -1.43
N GLU A 57 3.62 -7.80 -2.11
CA GLU A 57 4.98 -8.17 -1.71
C GLU A 57 5.34 -7.60 -0.34
N VAL A 58 5.10 -6.31 -0.11
CA VAL A 58 5.42 -5.61 1.14
C VAL A 58 4.67 -6.24 2.32
N PHE A 59 3.35 -6.40 2.20
CA PHE A 59 2.54 -6.96 3.29
C PHE A 59 2.80 -8.46 3.50
N SER A 60 2.98 -9.26 2.43
CA SER A 60 3.36 -10.67 2.55
C SER A 60 4.72 -10.83 3.23
N LYS A 61 5.68 -9.93 2.99
CA LYS A 61 7.01 -10.00 3.60
C LYS A 61 6.99 -9.60 5.08
N THR A 62 6.24 -8.56 5.46
CA THR A 62 6.20 -8.12 6.85
C THR A 62 5.35 -9.04 7.72
N PHE A 63 4.18 -9.45 7.24
CA PHE A 63 3.17 -10.12 8.07
C PHE A 63 3.04 -11.62 7.78
N GLU A 64 3.74 -12.13 6.77
CA GLU A 64 3.79 -13.55 6.42
C GLU A 64 2.39 -14.18 6.40
N ARG A 65 2.13 -15.11 7.33
CA ARG A 65 0.87 -15.86 7.46
C ARG A 65 -0.34 -15.03 7.89
N TYR A 66 -0.14 -13.81 8.40
CA TYR A 66 -1.23 -12.95 8.83
C TYR A 66 -1.81 -12.14 7.67
N TYR A 67 -1.09 -12.04 6.55
CA TYR A 67 -1.56 -11.36 5.36
C TYR A 67 -1.89 -12.37 4.26
N THR A 68 -3.10 -12.23 3.70
CA THR A 68 -3.51 -13.01 2.53
C THR A 68 -3.75 -12.06 1.37
N GLN A 69 -3.04 -12.28 0.26
CA GLN A 69 -3.28 -11.54 -0.97
C GLN A 69 -4.73 -11.74 -1.40
N SER A 70 -5.41 -10.64 -1.73
CA SER A 70 -6.80 -10.68 -2.14
C SER A 70 -7.05 -9.78 -3.34
N GLU A 71 -8.19 -9.98 -4.01
CA GLU A 71 -8.63 -9.10 -5.09
C GLU A 71 -8.83 -7.65 -4.62
N GLN A 72 -9.04 -7.42 -3.31
CA GLN A 72 -9.12 -6.07 -2.76
C GLN A 72 -7.81 -5.29 -2.94
N THR A 73 -6.64 -5.96 -2.98
CA THR A 73 -5.36 -5.25 -3.19
C THR A 73 -5.35 -4.48 -4.51
N LEU A 74 -6.07 -4.95 -5.54
CA LEU A 74 -6.18 -4.21 -6.81
C LEU A 74 -6.98 -2.90 -6.66
N GLU A 75 -8.04 -2.91 -5.87
CA GLU A 75 -8.81 -1.70 -5.54
C GLU A 75 -7.97 -0.73 -4.71
N ILE A 76 -7.20 -1.23 -3.74
CA ILE A 76 -6.28 -0.42 -2.94
C ILE A 76 -5.19 0.21 -3.81
N ALA A 77 -4.58 -0.57 -4.71
CA ALA A 77 -3.62 -0.06 -5.68
C ALA A 77 -4.24 1.04 -6.55
N ARG A 78 -5.51 0.88 -6.97
CA ARG A 78 -6.23 1.88 -7.77
C ARG A 78 -6.48 3.17 -6.98
N LYS A 79 -6.93 3.07 -5.73
CA LYS A 79 -7.09 4.23 -4.82
C LYS A 79 -5.78 5.01 -4.70
N ILE A 80 -4.65 4.31 -4.47
CA ILE A 80 -3.33 4.93 -4.35
C ILE A 80 -2.87 5.55 -5.68
N MET A 81 -3.05 4.86 -6.81
CA MET A 81 -2.63 5.34 -8.12
C MET A 81 -3.36 6.63 -8.53
N ASN A 82 -4.64 6.77 -8.16
CA ASN A 82 -5.41 8.00 -8.39
C ASN A 82 -4.90 9.22 -7.61
N LEU A 83 -4.12 9.03 -6.53
CA LEU A 83 -3.45 10.12 -5.81
C LEU A 83 -2.13 10.54 -6.46
N CYS A 84 -1.61 9.73 -7.38
CA CYS A 84 -0.30 9.89 -7.99
C CYS A 84 -0.35 10.58 -9.37
N LEU A 85 -1.53 10.60 -10.01
CA LEU A 85 -1.81 11.25 -11.30
C LEU A 85 -2.27 12.70 -11.10
#